data_AF-A0A7S3M4G0-F1
#
_entry.id   AF-A0A7S3M4G0-F1
#
_cell.length_a   1.000
_cell.length_b   1.000
_cell.length_c   1.000
_cell.angle_alpha   90.00
_cell.angle_beta   90.00
_cell.angle_gamma   90.00
#
_symmetry.space_group_name_H-M   'P 1'
#
loop_
_entity.id
_entity.type
_entity.pdbx_description
1 polymer ?
#
loop_
_entity_poly.entity_id
_entity_poly.type
_entity_poly.pdbx_seq_one_letter_code
_entity_poly.pdbx_strand_id
1 'polypeptide(L)'
;AFGPVEDPNKFSGGTGFFMEGFWKDKSKFRFWLFQGAFCATGATIVSGAMAERTQLKGFALYTILMTSFIYPIVVYWGWSGSGALNYTEGDESKSAVGPAFMDFAGSGLVHLTGGVGALCGAIIVGPRNGRWD
;
A
#
# COMPACT_ATOMS: atom_id res chain seq x y z
N ALA A 1 3.34 5.37 -5.99
CA ALA A 1 1.94 5.60 -5.58
C ALA A 1 1.38 6.91 -6.13
N PHE A 2 2.03 8.06 -5.97
CA PHE A 2 1.42 9.36 -6.30
C PHE A 2 2.23 10.22 -7.30
N GLY A 3 3.14 9.60 -8.05
CA GLY A 3 3.92 10.29 -9.07
C GLY A 3 3.01 10.75 -10.21
N PRO A 4 2.90 12.06 -10.50
CA PRO A 4 2.10 12.55 -11.62
C PRO A 4 2.75 12.15 -12.94
N VAL A 5 1.93 11.73 -13.89
CA VAL A 5 2.35 11.34 -15.24
C VAL A 5 1.41 12.03 -16.22
N GLU A 6 1.96 12.55 -17.33
CA GLU A 6 1.17 13.27 -18.35
C GLU A 6 0.10 12.35 -18.97
N ASP A 7 0.47 11.10 -19.25
CA ASP A 7 -0.43 10.01 -19.64
C ASP A 7 -0.44 8.91 -18.57
N PRO A 8 -1.28 9.03 -17.53
CA PRO A 8 -1.31 8.07 -16.44
C PRO A 8 -1.94 6.74 -16.88
N ASN A 9 -1.24 5.64 -16.59
CA ASN A 9 -1.77 4.29 -16.77
C ASN A 9 -2.72 3.91 -15.61
N LYS A 10 -3.33 2.73 -15.65
CA LYS A 10 -4.27 2.27 -14.59
C LYS A 10 -3.61 1.46 -13.46
N PHE A 11 -2.31 1.19 -13.55
CA PHE A 11 -1.62 0.19 -12.74
C PHE A 11 -0.64 0.76 -11.71
N SER A 12 0.24 1.69 -12.09
CA SER A 12 1.26 2.23 -11.19
C SER A 12 1.73 3.64 -11.58
N GLY A 13 2.21 4.38 -10.57
CA GLY A 13 2.83 5.70 -10.78
C GLY A 13 4.28 5.56 -11.27
N GLY A 14 4.69 6.46 -12.16
CA GLY A 14 5.97 6.36 -12.89
C GLY A 14 6.98 7.47 -12.61
N THR A 15 6.74 8.37 -11.65
CA THR A 15 7.59 9.54 -11.39
C THR A 15 7.70 9.82 -9.89
N GLY A 16 8.52 10.81 -9.50
CA GLY A 16 8.66 11.23 -8.09
C GLY A 16 9.47 10.25 -7.25
N PHE A 17 10.27 9.39 -7.90
CA PHE A 17 11.18 8.48 -7.22
C PHE A 17 12.24 9.27 -6.44
N PHE A 18 12.73 8.69 -5.34
CA PHE A 18 13.79 9.30 -4.52
C PHE A 18 13.48 10.74 -4.08
N MET A 19 12.21 11.06 -3.85
CA MET A 19 11.75 12.41 -3.45
C MET A 19 12.03 13.48 -4.53
N GLU A 20 12.02 13.11 -5.81
CA GLU A 20 12.16 14.07 -6.90
C GLU A 20 11.04 15.13 -6.86
N GLY A 21 11.41 16.42 -6.92
CA GLY A 21 10.44 17.53 -6.93
C GLY A 21 9.70 17.75 -5.60
N PHE A 22 10.09 17.02 -4.55
CA PHE A 22 9.48 16.99 -3.23
C PHE A 22 9.64 18.31 -2.46
N TRP A 23 10.85 18.86 -2.48
CA TRP A 23 11.21 20.09 -1.74
C TRP A 23 10.72 21.38 -2.40
N LYS A 24 10.14 21.27 -3.62
CA LYS A 24 9.65 22.44 -4.36
C LYS A 24 8.39 23.04 -3.73
N ASP A 25 7.65 22.27 -2.93
CA ASP A 25 6.42 22.73 -2.29
C ASP A 25 6.22 22.03 -0.93
N LYS A 26 5.94 22.82 0.11
CA LYS A 26 5.63 22.33 1.47
C LYS A 26 4.40 21.40 1.50
N SER A 27 3.45 21.60 0.59
CA SER A 27 2.25 20.74 0.48
C SER A 27 2.62 19.29 0.13
N LYS A 28 3.61 19.12 -0.76
CA LYS A 28 4.10 17.79 -1.18
C LYS A 28 4.78 17.06 -0.04
N PHE A 29 5.57 17.77 0.76
CA PHE A 29 6.16 17.22 1.98
C PHE A 29 5.10 16.69 2.95
N ARG A 30 4.09 17.52 3.25
CA ARG A 30 3.01 17.16 4.16
C ARG A 30 2.24 15.95 3.67
N PHE A 31 1.89 15.92 2.39
CA PHE A 31 1.16 14.81 1.78
C PHE A 31 1.95 13.51 1.80
N TRP A 32 3.23 13.53 1.44
CA TRP A 32 4.09 12.36 1.52
C TRP A 32 4.27 11.86 2.95
N LEU A 33 4.45 12.75 3.93
CA LEU A 33 4.59 12.35 5.33
C LEU A 33 3.31 11.66 5.82
N PHE A 34 2.16 12.23 5.47
CA PHE A 34 0.84 11.66 5.76
C PHE A 34 0.68 10.27 5.13
N GLN A 35 0.95 10.13 3.83
CA GLN A 35 0.87 8.85 3.12
C GLN A 35 1.93 7.84 3.57
N GLY A 36 3.11 8.32 3.97
CA GLY A 36 4.17 7.52 4.57
C GLY A 36 3.75 6.88 5.88
N ALA A 37 2.94 7.59 6.70
CA ALA A 37 2.37 7.02 7.91
C ALA A 37 1.37 5.88 7.60
N PHE A 38 0.54 6.00 6.56
CA PHE A 38 -0.32 4.89 6.13
C PHE A 38 0.48 3.71 5.58
N CYS A 39 1.52 3.96 4.79
CA CYS A 39 2.44 2.93 4.31
C CYS A 39 3.10 2.17 5.46
N ALA A 40 3.60 2.90 6.47
CA ALA A 40 4.18 2.30 7.67
C ALA A 40 3.14 1.51 8.46
N THR A 41 1.92 2.01 8.58
CA THR A 41 0.80 1.31 9.25
C THR A 41 0.51 -0.02 8.54
N GLY A 42 0.32 0.00 7.21
CA GLY A 42 0.08 -1.21 6.41
C GLY A 42 1.19 -2.26 6.55
N ALA A 43 2.45 -1.82 6.53
CA ALA A 43 3.60 -2.73 6.68
C ALA A 43 3.77 -3.28 8.11
N THR A 44 3.36 -2.54 9.13
CA THR A 44 3.54 -2.94 10.53
C THR A 44 2.44 -3.87 11.05
N ILE A 45 1.27 -3.92 10.41
CA ILE A 45 0.21 -4.92 10.71
C ILE A 45 0.79 -6.36 10.74
N VAL A 46 1.69 -6.67 9.81
CA VAL A 46 2.29 -8.00 9.67
C VAL A 46 3.20 -8.37 10.82
N SER A 47 3.84 -7.39 11.46
CA SER A 47 4.74 -7.63 12.58
C SER A 47 4.05 -8.35 13.75
N GLY A 48 2.80 -7.98 14.06
CA GLY A 48 2.02 -8.62 15.12
C GLY A 48 1.64 -10.06 14.77
N ALA A 49 1.22 -10.30 13.52
CA ALA A 49 0.85 -11.63 13.06
C ALA A 49 2.05 -12.60 13.04
N MET A 50 3.25 -12.09 12.74
CA MET A 50 4.48 -12.85 12.54
C MET A 50 5.46 -12.81 13.74
N ALA A 51 5.12 -12.12 14.83
CA ALA A 51 5.95 -11.97 16.03
C ALA A 51 6.45 -13.31 16.63
N GLU A 52 7.55 -13.25 17.39
CA GLU A 52 8.17 -14.35 18.16
C GLU A 52 8.89 -15.45 17.37
N ARG A 53 8.57 -15.67 16.09
CA ARG A 53 9.15 -16.76 15.28
C ARG A 53 9.54 -16.38 13.85
N THR A 54 9.69 -15.08 13.60
CA THR A 54 10.20 -14.55 12.33
C THR A 54 11.60 -14.02 12.51
N GLN A 55 12.51 -14.42 11.63
CA GLN A 55 13.87 -13.88 11.60
C GLN A 55 13.86 -12.41 11.16
N LEU A 56 14.68 -11.57 11.81
CA LEU A 56 14.77 -10.15 11.49
C LEU A 56 15.08 -9.88 10.01
N LYS A 57 15.97 -10.68 9.39
CA LYS A 57 16.29 -10.55 7.95
C LYS A 57 15.08 -10.82 7.06
N GLY A 58 14.28 -11.83 7.39
CA GLY A 58 13.04 -12.14 6.68
C GLY A 58 12.01 -11.02 6.83
N PHE A 59 11.88 -10.47 8.04
CA PHE A 59 11.00 -9.33 8.30
C PHE A 59 11.45 -8.07 7.53
N ALA A 60 12.75 -7.78 7.48
CA ALA A 60 13.28 -6.65 6.72
C ALA A 60 13.00 -6.77 5.21
N LEU A 61 13.20 -7.96 4.63
CA LEU A 61 12.86 -8.22 3.23
C LEU A 61 11.36 -8.04 2.98
N TYR A 62 10.52 -8.58 3.86
CA TYR A 62 9.07 -8.40 3.79
C TYR A 62 8.69 -6.92 3.78
N THR A 63 9.24 -6.12 4.71
CA THR A 63 8.95 -4.69 4.80
C THR A 63 9.34 -3.95 3.53
N ILE A 64 10.50 -4.26 2.94
CA ILE A 64 10.94 -3.66 1.67
C ILE A 64 9.95 -3.99 0.55
N LEU A 65 9.59 -5.27 0.39
CA LEU A 65 8.64 -5.70 -0.65
C LEU A 65 7.26 -5.07 -0.48
N MET A 66 6.76 -5.04 0.75
CA MET A 66 5.47 -4.45 1.08
C MET A 66 5.44 -2.95 0.80
N THR A 67 6.43 -2.20 1.29
CA THR A 67 6.45 -0.72 1.21
C THR A 67 6.89 -0.19 -0.16
N SER A 68 7.71 -0.93 -0.90
CA SER A 68 8.28 -0.46 -2.18
C SER A 68 7.53 -0.98 -3.40
N PHE A 69 6.81 -2.11 -3.29
CA PHE A 69 6.11 -2.72 -4.43
C PHE A 69 4.61 -2.89 -4.17
N ILE A 70 4.23 -3.70 -3.20
CA ILE A 70 2.81 -4.11 -3.02
C ILE A 70 1.94 -2.89 -2.66
N TYR A 71 2.25 -2.23 -1.55
CA TYR A 71 1.49 -1.10 -1.05
C TYR A 71 1.39 0.07 -2.04
N PRO A 72 2.49 0.56 -2.65
CA PRO A 72 2.39 1.70 -3.56
C PRO A 72 1.65 1.40 -4.86
N ILE A 73 1.55 0.14 -5.30
CA ILE A 73 0.72 -0.30 -6.43
C ILE A 73 -0.75 -0.30 -6.02
N VAL A 74 -1.08 -0.93 -4.89
CA VAL A 74 -2.46 -1.00 -4.40
C VAL A 74 -3.02 0.40 -4.14
N VAL A 75 -2.25 1.27 -3.48
CA VAL A 75 -2.61 2.68 -3.29
C VAL A 75 -2.77 3.42 -4.61
N TYR A 76 -1.96 3.11 -5.63
CA TYR A 76 -2.15 3.72 -6.94
C TYR A 76 -3.52 3.38 -7.51
N TRP A 77 -3.98 2.13 -7.38
CA TRP A 77 -5.27 1.70 -7.93
C TRP A 77 -6.46 2.50 -7.39
N GLY A 78 -6.46 2.83 -6.10
CA GLY A 78 -7.63 3.44 -5.43
C GLY A 78 -7.48 4.90 -4.99
N TRP A 79 -6.26 5.42 -4.80
CA TRP A 79 -6.03 6.77 -4.26
C TRP A 79 -5.20 7.70 -5.16
N SER A 80 -4.66 7.21 -6.29
CA SER A 80 -3.89 8.10 -7.19
C SER A 80 -4.77 9.10 -7.95
N GLY A 81 -6.06 8.81 -8.09
CA GLY A 81 -6.98 9.54 -8.96
C GLY A 81 -7.03 8.97 -10.39
N SER A 82 -6.02 8.20 -10.81
CA SER A 82 -5.95 7.63 -12.16
C SER A 82 -5.99 6.10 -12.19
N GLY A 83 -5.92 5.44 -11.04
CA GLY A 83 -5.82 3.99 -10.92
C GLY A 83 -7.05 3.24 -11.43
N ALA A 84 -6.90 1.91 -11.59
CA ALA A 84 -7.95 1.05 -12.11
C ALA A 84 -9.25 1.05 -11.28
N LEU A 85 -9.17 1.34 -9.99
CA LEU A 85 -10.32 1.37 -9.07
C LEU A 85 -10.88 2.78 -8.86
N ASN A 86 -10.13 3.82 -9.26
CA ASN A 86 -10.63 5.19 -9.27
C ASN A 86 -11.79 5.34 -10.26
N TYR A 87 -12.65 6.32 -9.99
CA TYR A 87 -13.80 6.57 -10.85
C TYR A 87 -13.38 7.05 -12.25
N THR A 88 -14.24 6.82 -13.24
CA THR A 88 -14.06 7.30 -14.61
C THR A 88 -14.61 8.72 -14.78
N GLU A 89 -13.97 9.52 -15.62
CA GLU A 89 -14.49 10.85 -15.96
C GLU A 89 -15.90 10.75 -16.55
N GLY A 90 -16.82 11.56 -16.05
CA GLY A 90 -18.21 11.60 -16.49
C GLY A 90 -19.13 10.56 -15.85
N ASP A 91 -18.61 9.61 -15.06
CA ASP A 91 -19.43 8.65 -14.29
C ASP A 91 -18.71 8.23 -12.99
N GLU A 92 -19.06 8.89 -11.89
CA GLU A 92 -18.49 8.62 -10.56
C GLU A 92 -18.90 7.24 -9.99
N SER A 93 -19.86 6.56 -10.61
CA SER A 93 -20.31 5.23 -10.16
C SER A 93 -19.48 4.08 -10.70
N LYS A 94 -18.60 4.34 -11.69
CA LYS A 94 -17.82 3.31 -12.39
C LYS A 94 -16.33 3.55 -12.30
N SER A 95 -15.57 2.47 -12.28
CA SER A 95 -14.12 2.39 -12.45
C SER A 95 -13.78 1.56 -13.69
N ALA A 96 -12.48 1.39 -13.99
CA ALA A 96 -12.05 0.57 -15.13
C ALA A 96 -12.42 -0.92 -14.99
N VAL A 97 -12.79 -1.37 -13.77
CA VAL A 97 -13.01 -2.78 -13.46
C VAL A 97 -14.38 -3.08 -12.84
N GLY A 98 -15.29 -2.11 -12.78
CA GLY A 98 -16.62 -2.30 -12.21
C GLY A 98 -17.14 -1.05 -11.52
N PRO A 99 -17.86 -1.17 -10.38
CA PRO A 99 -18.23 -0.02 -9.56
C PRO A 99 -17.01 0.78 -9.10
N ALA A 100 -17.18 2.08 -8.89
CA ALA A 100 -16.14 2.93 -8.32
C ALA A 100 -15.81 2.49 -6.90
N PHE A 101 -14.52 2.36 -6.60
CA PHE A 101 -14.05 1.98 -5.28
C PHE A 101 -14.05 3.19 -4.35
N MET A 102 -14.60 3.02 -3.15
CA MET A 102 -14.61 4.04 -2.12
C MET A 102 -13.90 3.52 -0.88
N ASP A 103 -12.78 4.16 -0.53
CA ASP A 103 -12.04 3.90 0.69
C ASP A 103 -11.51 5.22 1.22
N PHE A 104 -12.16 5.75 2.26
CA PHE A 104 -11.84 7.10 2.76
C PHE A 104 -10.50 7.15 3.51
N ALA A 105 -10.25 6.14 4.35
CA ALA A 105 -9.14 6.16 5.31
C ALA A 105 -8.29 4.88 5.29
N GLY A 106 -8.52 3.97 4.35
CA GLY A 106 -7.63 2.84 4.10
C GLY A 106 -8.13 1.51 4.66
N SER A 107 -9.43 1.32 4.84
CA SER A 107 -9.98 0.01 5.25
C SER A 107 -9.57 -1.10 4.28
N GLY A 108 -9.56 -0.81 2.97
CA GLY A 108 -9.08 -1.71 1.93
C GLY A 108 -7.59 -1.54 1.65
N LEU A 109 -7.18 -0.32 1.29
CA LEU A 109 -5.84 -0.05 0.79
C LEU A 109 -4.74 -0.22 1.86
N VAL A 110 -5.08 -0.08 3.14
CA VAL A 110 -4.14 -0.16 4.26
C VAL A 110 -4.41 -1.41 5.09
N HIS A 111 -5.59 -1.52 5.70
CA HIS A 111 -5.91 -2.58 6.64
C HIS A 111 -6.09 -3.94 5.97
N LEU A 112 -6.90 -4.05 4.91
CA LEU A 112 -7.04 -5.31 4.18
C LEU A 112 -5.73 -5.72 3.52
N THR A 113 -5.02 -4.78 2.88
CA THR A 113 -3.72 -5.08 2.24
C THR A 113 -2.69 -5.58 3.24
N GLY A 114 -2.54 -4.91 4.38
CA GLY A 114 -1.68 -5.36 5.47
C GLY A 114 -2.16 -6.67 6.11
N GLY A 115 -3.48 -6.86 6.25
CA GLY A 115 -4.08 -8.07 6.80
C GLY A 115 -3.89 -9.31 5.93
N VAL A 116 -4.02 -9.17 4.61
CA VAL A 116 -3.71 -10.24 3.64
C VAL A 116 -2.21 -10.54 3.67
N GLY A 117 -1.35 -9.50 3.69
CA GLY A 117 0.08 -9.68 3.88
C GLY A 117 0.43 -10.42 5.17
N ALA A 118 -0.27 -10.10 6.26
CA ALA A 118 -0.12 -10.76 7.56
C ALA A 118 -0.54 -12.23 7.51
N LEU A 119 -1.67 -12.53 6.86
CA LEU A 119 -2.15 -13.90 6.67
C LEU A 119 -1.14 -14.72 5.86
N CYS A 120 -0.70 -14.23 4.71
CA CYS A 120 0.30 -14.91 3.88
C CYS A 120 1.61 -15.13 4.66
N GLY A 121 2.09 -14.09 5.35
CA GLY A 121 3.30 -14.18 6.16
C GLY A 121 3.19 -15.20 7.32
N ALA A 122 2.04 -15.24 8.00
CA ALA A 122 1.78 -16.19 9.07
C ALA A 122 1.71 -17.63 8.56
N ILE A 123 1.14 -17.87 7.37
CA ILE A 123 1.11 -19.19 6.72
C ILE A 123 2.53 -19.65 6.40
N ILE A 124 3.36 -18.78 5.82
CA ILE A 124 4.74 -19.13 5.42
C ILE A 124 5.62 -19.41 6.63
N VAL A 125 5.53 -18.59 7.68
CA VAL A 125 6.31 -18.75 8.91
C VAL A 125 5.83 -19.94 9.73
N GLY A 126 4.54 -20.28 9.62
CA GLY A 126 3.92 -21.37 10.36
C GLY A 126 3.51 -21.00 11.80
N PRO A 127 2.95 -21.99 12.51
CA PRO A 127 2.46 -21.81 13.88
C PRO A 127 3.62 -21.56 14.85
N ARG A 128 3.28 -21.02 16.02
CA ARG A 128 4.23 -20.91 17.12
C ARG A 128 4.44 -22.27 17.74
N ASN A 129 5.70 -22.64 17.96
CA ASN A 129 6.05 -23.90 18.63
C ASN A 129 5.43 -23.94 20.03
N GLY A 130 4.80 -25.07 20.37
CA GLY A 130 4.20 -25.29 21.69
C GLY A 130 2.96 -24.44 21.99
N ARG A 131 2.35 -23.79 20.99
CA ARG A 131 1.09 -23.04 21.18
C ARG A 131 -0.15 -23.94 21.09
N TRP A 132 -0.08 -24.97 20.26
CA TRP A 132 -1.17 -25.91 20.01
C TRP A 132 -0.63 -27.31 20.26
N ASP A 133 -1.45 -28.15 20.90
CA ASP A 133 -1.14 -29.53 21.26
C ASP A 133 -1.05 -30.47 20.04
#